data_AF-A0AAE1A361-F1
#
_entry.id   AF-A0AAE1A361-F1
#
_cell.length_a   1.000
_cell.length_b   1.000
_cell.length_c   1.000
_cell.angle_alpha   90.00
_cell.angle_beta   90.00
_cell.angle_gamma   90.00
#
_symmetry.space_group_name_H-M   'P 1'
#
loop_
_entity.id
_entity.type
_entity.pdbx_description
1 polymer ?
#
loop_
_entity_poly.entity_id
_entity_poly.type
_entity_poly.pdbx_seq_one_letter_code
_entity_poly.pdbx_strand_id
1 'polypeptide(L)'
;MNRTVRLKAVVRKHIYCKKASNNTEKNTMKTSMFRPLFALLTLLSLSSAASTPSDPCDREDANGCTTLPYTHFPFQKDFTPSCNRHDMCYGCAAKFGLTRKDCDDALLRNVVQTCRALSTPNSQDSQQKNGFFSFARKIRNFALTKTCKEVNSLLRGQNEAEVECKNNVKFLECIEVTLNAYAAVRSVGSFFYSKIPEGYCDKDFIPNCLPDIKNKDDN
;
A
#
# COMPACT_ATOMS: atom_id res chain seq x y z
N MET A 1 7.09 -2.97 29.73
CA MET A 1 7.79 -3.63 28.60
C MET A 1 7.55 -2.83 27.33
N ASN A 2 8.62 -2.32 26.71
CA ASN A 2 8.57 -1.23 25.72
C ASN A 2 8.11 -1.74 24.32
N ARG A 3 7.07 -1.11 23.71
CA ARG A 3 6.44 -1.56 22.43
C ARG A 3 7.45 -1.69 21.27
N THR A 4 8.50 -0.88 21.28
CA THR A 4 9.58 -0.83 20.28
C THR A 4 10.43 -2.10 20.25
N VAL A 5 10.56 -2.82 21.36
CA VAL A 5 11.36 -4.07 21.44
C VAL A 5 10.62 -5.24 20.79
N ARG A 6 9.28 -5.23 20.79
CA ARG A 6 8.45 -6.27 20.14
C ARG A 6 8.54 -6.21 18.61
N LEU A 7 8.64 -5.02 18.02
CA LEU A 7 8.68 -4.85 16.56
C LEU A 7 9.97 -5.42 15.93
N LYS A 8 11.12 -5.21 16.58
CA LYS A 8 12.42 -5.72 16.10
C LYS A 8 12.52 -7.26 16.11
N ALA A 9 11.76 -7.93 16.98
CA ALA A 9 11.73 -9.40 17.05
C ALA A 9 10.89 -10.04 15.93
N VAL A 10 9.88 -9.33 15.43
CA VAL A 10 9.00 -9.82 14.34
C VAL A 10 9.72 -9.76 12.99
N VAL A 11 10.46 -8.68 12.72
CA VAL A 11 11.20 -8.50 11.45
C VAL A 11 12.28 -9.56 11.25
N ARG A 12 13.01 -9.98 12.31
CA ARG A 12 14.05 -11.01 12.19
C ARG A 12 13.52 -12.41 11.86
N LYS A 13 12.27 -12.73 12.22
CA LYS A 13 11.69 -14.06 11.97
C LYS A 13 11.27 -14.27 10.51
N HIS A 14 10.90 -13.21 9.80
CA HIS A 14 10.51 -13.29 8.38
C HIS A 14 11.69 -13.55 7.43
N ILE A 15 12.91 -13.11 7.78
CA ILE A 15 14.11 -13.29 6.93
C ILE A 15 14.50 -14.78 6.81
N TYR A 16 14.25 -15.59 7.84
CA TYR A 16 14.60 -17.02 7.82
C TYR A 16 13.68 -17.88 6.95
N CYS A 17 12.40 -17.53 6.80
CA CYS A 17 11.47 -18.31 5.96
C CYS A 17 11.72 -18.14 4.45
N LYS A 18 12.27 -17.00 4.02
CA LYS A 18 12.46 -16.71 2.58
C LYS A 18 13.60 -17.53 1.94
N LYS A 19 14.56 -18.03 2.74
CA LYS A 19 15.72 -18.76 2.23
C LYS A 19 15.43 -20.22 1.83
N ALA A 20 14.28 -20.77 2.24
CA ALA A 20 13.90 -22.15 1.91
C ALA A 20 13.14 -22.29 0.57
N SER A 21 12.68 -21.18 -0.04
CA SER A 21 11.81 -21.23 -1.24
C SER A 21 12.53 -21.12 -2.58
N ASN A 22 13.81 -20.76 -2.61
CA ASN A 22 14.52 -20.40 -3.86
C ASN A 22 15.20 -21.57 -4.59
N ASN A 23 14.95 -22.83 -4.20
CA ASN A 23 15.67 -23.98 -4.75
C ASN A 23 14.87 -24.83 -5.75
N THR A 24 13.74 -24.36 -6.28
CA THR A 24 12.90 -25.20 -7.15
C THR A 24 12.20 -24.40 -8.24
N GLU A 25 12.95 -23.80 -9.16
CA GLU A 25 12.41 -23.48 -10.49
C GLU A 25 13.54 -23.18 -11.50
N LYS A 26 14.12 -24.25 -12.04
CA LYS A 26 14.72 -24.24 -13.37
C LYS A 26 14.07 -25.41 -14.09
N ASN A 27 13.18 -25.15 -15.05
CA ASN A 27 12.92 -26.05 -16.19
C ASN A 27 12.01 -25.39 -17.25
N THR A 28 12.63 -25.14 -18.41
CA THR A 28 12.12 -25.31 -19.79
C THR A 28 10.80 -24.67 -20.22
N MET A 29 10.92 -23.48 -20.82
CA MET A 29 9.94 -22.91 -21.75
C MET A 29 10.29 -23.36 -23.18
N LYS A 30 9.46 -24.23 -23.77
CA LYS A 30 9.58 -24.67 -25.18
C LYS A 30 8.90 -23.66 -26.11
N THR A 31 9.63 -23.33 -27.17
CA THR A 31 9.25 -22.56 -28.35
C THR A 31 8.12 -23.19 -29.16
N SER A 32 7.19 -22.37 -29.66
CA SER A 32 6.39 -22.71 -30.85
C SER A 32 6.15 -21.45 -31.69
N MET A 33 6.84 -21.40 -32.82
CA MET A 33 6.55 -20.53 -33.96
C MET A 33 5.36 -21.12 -34.71
N PHE A 34 4.43 -20.29 -35.21
CA PHE A 34 3.93 -20.31 -36.60
C PHE A 34 3.09 -19.04 -36.92
N ARG A 35 3.54 -18.39 -38.01
CA ARG A 35 3.07 -17.29 -38.89
C ARG A 35 1.58 -17.34 -39.35
N PRO A 36 1.07 -16.44 -40.26
CA PRO A 36 1.37 -15.03 -40.58
C PRO A 36 0.09 -14.14 -40.83
N LEU A 37 0.33 -12.84 -41.07
CA LEU A 37 -0.44 -11.88 -41.91
C LEU A 37 -1.98 -12.00 -41.97
N PHE A 38 -2.68 -11.14 -41.22
CA PHE A 38 -4.02 -10.68 -41.57
C PHE A 38 -4.01 -9.16 -41.79
N ALA A 39 -4.78 -8.79 -42.82
CA ALA A 39 -4.72 -7.56 -43.56
C ALA A 39 -5.15 -6.31 -42.79
N LEU A 40 -4.58 -5.18 -43.23
CA LEU A 40 -5.06 -3.81 -43.06
C LEU A 40 -6.60 -3.72 -43.13
N LEU A 41 -7.23 -3.22 -42.06
CA LEU A 41 -8.33 -2.24 -42.07
C LEU A 41 -8.84 -2.07 -40.64
N THR A 42 -8.24 -1.15 -39.88
CA THR A 42 -8.84 -0.62 -38.65
C THR A 42 -8.90 0.88 -38.75
N LEU A 43 -10.13 1.36 -38.96
CA LEU A 43 -10.57 2.74 -38.89
C LEU A 43 -9.96 3.46 -37.68
N LEU A 44 -9.54 4.71 -37.90
CA LEU A 44 -9.19 5.69 -36.87
C LEU A 44 -10.37 5.83 -35.89
N SER A 45 -10.33 5.02 -34.83
CA SER A 45 -11.16 5.23 -33.65
C SER A 45 -10.43 6.25 -32.81
N LEU A 46 -10.80 7.53 -32.94
CA LEU A 46 -10.36 8.60 -32.06
C LEU A 46 -10.92 8.31 -30.67
N SER A 47 -10.25 7.41 -29.96
CA SER A 47 -10.58 7.08 -28.58
C SER A 47 -10.13 8.30 -27.78
N SER A 48 -11.08 9.12 -27.37
CA SER A 48 -10.86 10.07 -26.29
C SER A 48 -10.45 9.25 -25.08
N ALA A 49 -9.13 9.10 -24.89
CA ALA A 49 -8.58 8.64 -23.63
C ALA A 49 -8.95 9.74 -22.63
N ALA A 50 -10.10 9.59 -21.98
CA ALA A 50 -10.44 10.38 -20.82
C ALA A 50 -9.28 10.15 -19.83
N SER A 51 -8.38 11.13 -19.73
CA SER A 51 -7.37 11.13 -18.70
C SER A 51 -8.13 11.08 -17.39
N THR A 52 -8.00 9.98 -16.68
CA THR A 52 -8.44 9.91 -15.28
C THR A 52 -7.84 11.14 -14.60
N PRO A 53 -8.64 12.01 -13.95
CA PRO A 53 -8.11 13.17 -13.27
C PRO A 53 -6.98 12.71 -12.36
N SER A 54 -5.76 13.21 -12.59
CA SER A 54 -4.64 12.96 -11.70
C SER A 54 -5.03 13.43 -10.31
N ASP A 55 -4.73 12.65 -9.27
CA ASP A 55 -4.98 13.09 -7.89
C ASP A 55 -4.33 14.47 -7.71
N PRO A 56 -5.01 15.50 -7.18
CA PRO A 56 -4.43 16.83 -7.00
C PRO A 56 -3.15 16.84 -6.15
N CYS A 57 -2.92 15.76 -5.39
CA CYS A 57 -1.73 15.57 -4.57
C CYS A 57 -0.55 14.95 -5.36
N ASP A 58 -0.78 14.43 -6.57
CA ASP A 58 0.26 13.86 -7.44
C ASP A 58 1.02 14.98 -8.17
N ARG A 59 2.11 15.46 -7.53
CA ARG A 59 2.89 16.61 -8.02
C ARG A 59 4.39 16.40 -7.91
N GLU A 60 5.16 17.29 -8.55
CA GLU A 60 6.63 17.27 -8.55
C GLU A 60 7.28 17.49 -7.17
N ASP A 61 6.57 18.13 -6.24
CA ASP A 61 7.00 18.35 -4.86
C ASP A 61 6.70 17.17 -3.92
N ALA A 62 6.00 16.14 -4.41
CA ALA A 62 5.89 14.86 -3.73
C ALA A 62 7.08 13.95 -4.12
N ASN A 63 7.72 13.34 -3.13
CA ASN A 63 8.79 12.36 -3.36
C ASN A 63 8.22 10.94 -3.57
N GLY A 64 6.92 10.77 -3.30
CA GLY A 64 6.22 9.50 -3.41
C GLY A 64 6.78 8.47 -2.45
N CYS A 65 6.72 7.19 -2.83
CA CYS A 65 7.17 6.12 -1.93
C CYS A 65 8.69 5.86 -1.97
N THR A 66 9.50 6.80 -2.49
CA THR A 66 10.95 6.60 -2.72
C THR A 66 11.79 6.65 -1.44
N THR A 67 11.31 7.33 -0.40
CA THR A 67 12.00 7.50 0.88
C THR A 67 11.95 6.27 1.78
N LEU A 68 11.20 5.24 1.39
CA LEU A 68 11.21 3.95 2.06
C LEU A 68 12.53 3.21 1.76
N PRO A 69 13.12 2.48 2.73
CA PRO A 69 14.41 1.78 2.58
C PRO A 69 14.41 0.65 1.51
N TYR A 70 13.30 0.49 0.80
CA TYR A 70 13.13 -0.39 -0.35
C TYR A 70 12.57 0.45 -1.49
N THR A 71 13.41 0.86 -2.44
CA THR A 71 12.98 1.69 -3.59
C THR A 71 12.21 0.91 -4.65
N HIS A 72 12.09 -0.42 -4.49
CA HIS A 72 11.36 -1.32 -5.39
C HIS A 72 10.68 -2.43 -4.59
N PHE A 73 9.44 -2.20 -4.19
CA PHE A 73 8.62 -3.20 -3.50
C PHE A 73 7.30 -3.44 -4.25
N PRO A 74 6.66 -4.62 -4.06
CA PRO A 74 5.36 -4.89 -4.66
C PRO A 74 4.35 -3.80 -4.29
N PHE A 75 3.45 -3.42 -5.21
CA PHE A 75 2.43 -2.37 -4.99
C PHE A 75 2.95 -0.94 -4.85
N GLN A 76 4.25 -0.67 -5.09
CA GLN A 76 4.80 0.69 -5.01
C GLN A 76 4.01 1.69 -5.87
N LYS A 77 3.70 1.34 -7.13
CA LYS A 77 2.89 2.20 -8.02
C LYS A 77 1.48 2.42 -7.47
N ASP A 78 0.86 1.37 -6.93
CA ASP A 78 -0.47 1.45 -6.33
C ASP A 78 -0.48 2.31 -5.05
N PHE A 79 0.65 2.38 -4.34
CA PHE A 79 0.79 3.14 -3.10
C PHE A 79 1.23 4.59 -3.35
N THR A 80 1.78 4.92 -4.52
CA THR A 80 2.26 6.28 -4.85
C THR A 80 1.23 7.37 -4.52
N PRO A 81 -0.06 7.26 -4.88
CA PRO A 81 -1.04 8.29 -4.51
C PRO A 81 -1.19 8.47 -2.99
N SER A 82 -1.10 7.38 -2.23
CA SER A 82 -1.14 7.43 -0.76
C SER A 82 0.13 8.07 -0.17
N CYS A 83 1.30 7.78 -0.74
CA CYS A 83 2.56 8.39 -0.35
C CYS A 83 2.58 9.89 -0.68
N ASN A 84 2.08 10.30 -1.84
CA ASN A 84 2.02 11.71 -2.23
C ASN A 84 1.14 12.53 -1.27
N ARG A 85 -0.03 11.99 -0.88
CA ARG A 85 -0.86 12.59 0.17
C ARG A 85 -0.14 12.69 1.52
N HIS A 86 0.67 11.68 1.88
CA HIS A 86 1.48 11.69 3.10
C HIS A 86 2.57 12.78 3.07
N ASP A 87 3.26 12.95 1.95
CA ASP A 87 4.25 14.01 1.75
C ASP A 87 3.63 15.41 1.92
N MET A 88 2.48 15.64 1.29
CA MET A 88 1.73 16.90 1.44
C MET A 88 1.33 17.14 2.89
N CYS A 89 0.86 16.09 3.58
CA CYS A 89 0.56 16.16 5.01
C CYS A 89 1.79 16.50 5.83
N TYR A 90 2.94 15.87 5.58
CA TYR A 90 4.19 16.13 6.31
C TYR A 90 4.72 17.56 6.11
N GLY A 91 4.60 18.10 4.89
CA GLY A 91 5.02 19.47 4.58
C GLY A 91 4.09 20.53 5.19
N CYS A 92 2.79 20.23 5.31
CA CYS A 92 1.80 21.22 5.74
C CYS A 92 1.23 21.01 7.15
N ALA A 93 1.55 19.90 7.81
CA ALA A 93 0.96 19.51 9.09
C ALA A 93 0.99 20.62 10.15
N ALA A 94 2.12 21.33 10.28
CA ALA A 94 2.27 22.42 11.24
C ALA A 94 1.28 23.56 11.03
N LYS A 95 0.94 23.90 9.77
CA LYS A 95 -0.03 24.95 9.44
C LYS A 95 -1.46 24.56 9.82
N PHE A 96 -1.81 23.30 9.63
CA PHE A 96 -3.17 22.78 9.83
C PHE A 96 -3.36 22.11 11.20
N GLY A 97 -2.41 22.28 12.14
CA GLY A 97 -2.50 21.68 13.47
C GLY A 97 -2.47 20.15 13.48
N LEU A 98 -1.98 19.52 12.41
CA LEU A 98 -1.89 18.06 12.31
C LEU A 98 -0.61 17.56 12.98
N THR A 99 -0.69 16.43 13.67
CA THR A 99 0.51 15.77 14.18
C THR A 99 1.09 14.83 13.13
N ARG A 100 2.38 14.50 13.26
CA ARG A 100 3.01 13.43 12.49
C ARG A 100 2.20 12.13 12.53
N LYS A 101 1.64 11.80 13.69
CA LYS A 101 0.83 10.59 13.87
C LYS A 101 -0.44 10.64 13.00
N ASP A 102 -1.08 11.80 12.88
CA ASP A 102 -2.29 11.93 12.07
C ASP A 102 -1.98 11.68 10.58
N CYS A 103 -0.85 12.20 10.09
CA CYS A 103 -0.35 11.91 8.74
C CYS A 103 0.01 10.42 8.56
N ASP A 104 0.79 9.85 9.47
CA ASP A 104 1.22 8.44 9.40
C ASP A 104 0.00 7.50 9.40
N ASP A 105 -1.00 7.76 10.25
CA ASP A 105 -2.21 6.95 10.30
C ASP A 105 -3.08 7.14 9.06
N ALA A 106 -3.11 8.34 8.46
CA ALA A 106 -3.79 8.58 7.19
C ALA A 106 -3.15 7.80 6.05
N LEU A 107 -1.82 7.74 5.98
CA LEU A 107 -1.10 6.88 5.05
C LEU A 107 -1.52 5.42 5.21
N LEU A 108 -1.58 4.91 6.46
CA LEU A 108 -2.02 3.54 6.72
C LEU A 108 -3.44 3.29 6.18
N ARG A 109 -4.40 4.20 6.43
CA ARG A 109 -5.77 4.08 5.91
C ARG A 109 -5.81 4.02 4.39
N ASN A 110 -5.16 4.98 3.74
CA ASN A 110 -5.17 5.09 2.28
C ASN A 110 -4.58 3.84 1.62
N VAL A 111 -3.45 3.34 2.15
CA VAL A 111 -2.83 2.13 1.63
C VAL A 111 -3.69 0.88 1.87
N VAL A 112 -4.35 0.76 3.02
CA VAL A 112 -5.29 -0.35 3.28
C VAL A 112 -6.48 -0.29 2.32
N GLN A 113 -7.00 0.90 2.01
CA GLN A 113 -8.06 1.10 1.02
C GLN A 113 -7.58 0.69 -0.38
N THR A 114 -6.35 1.05 -0.77
CA THR A 114 -5.73 0.56 -2.01
C THR A 114 -5.67 -0.96 -2.04
N CYS A 115 -5.24 -1.62 -0.95
CA CYS A 115 -5.25 -3.07 -0.87
C CYS A 115 -6.65 -3.66 -1.08
N ARG A 116 -7.68 -3.06 -0.48
CA ARG A 116 -9.08 -3.48 -0.67
C ARG A 116 -9.49 -3.36 -2.14
N ALA A 117 -9.18 -2.24 -2.79
CA ALA A 117 -9.50 -2.02 -4.20
C ALA A 117 -8.83 -3.08 -5.11
N LEU A 118 -7.54 -3.36 -4.89
CA LEU A 118 -6.79 -4.39 -5.62
C LEU A 118 -7.33 -5.81 -5.45
N SER A 119 -8.11 -6.04 -4.38
CA SER A 119 -8.72 -7.33 -4.03
C SER A 119 -10.13 -7.51 -4.57
N THR A 120 -10.77 -6.44 -5.07
CA THR A 120 -12.09 -6.56 -5.70
C THR A 120 -11.99 -7.42 -6.97
N PRO A 121 -12.92 -8.35 -7.19
CA PRO A 121 -12.88 -9.26 -8.34
C PRO A 121 -13.27 -8.53 -9.63
N ASN A 122 -12.35 -7.71 -10.16
CA ASN A 122 -12.37 -7.22 -11.54
C ASN A 122 -11.20 -7.78 -12.37
N SER A 123 -10.50 -8.79 -11.83
CA SER A 123 -9.47 -9.53 -12.55
C SER A 123 -9.88 -10.99 -12.63
N GLN A 124 -10.09 -11.45 -13.86
CA GLN A 124 -10.13 -12.86 -14.23
C GLN A 124 -8.76 -13.51 -14.00
N ASP A 125 -8.29 -13.55 -12.75
CA ASP A 125 -7.18 -14.40 -12.36
C ASP A 125 -7.65 -15.38 -11.28
N SER A 126 -8.67 -16.13 -11.67
CA SER A 126 -9.00 -17.40 -11.08
C SER A 126 -8.33 -18.51 -11.89
N GLN A 127 -7.00 -18.56 -11.92
CA GLN A 127 -6.32 -19.85 -12.06
C GLN A 127 -5.95 -20.37 -10.68
N GLN A 128 -7.00 -20.71 -9.95
CA GLN A 128 -6.98 -21.71 -8.88
C GLN A 128 -6.61 -23.06 -9.51
N LYS A 129 -5.30 -23.33 -9.69
CA LYS A 129 -4.84 -24.68 -10.00
C LYS A 129 -5.00 -25.54 -8.75
N ASN A 130 -6.05 -26.36 -8.80
CA ASN A 130 -6.37 -27.39 -7.83
C ASN A 130 -5.22 -28.40 -7.74
N GLY A 131 -4.78 -28.66 -6.52
CA GLY A 131 -3.89 -29.78 -6.22
C GLY A 131 -2.81 -29.43 -5.20
N PHE A 132 -2.86 -30.12 -4.05
CA PHE A 132 -1.69 -30.47 -3.22
C PHE A 132 -1.33 -29.67 -1.94
N PHE A 133 -1.76 -28.43 -1.70
CA PHE A 133 -1.34 -27.72 -0.46
C PHE A 133 -2.47 -27.43 0.53
N SER A 134 -2.95 -28.47 1.23
CA SER A 134 -3.90 -28.32 2.36
C SER A 134 -3.23 -27.79 3.64
N PHE A 135 -2.01 -28.23 3.94
CA PHE A 135 -1.32 -27.86 5.19
C PHE A 135 -0.65 -26.47 5.12
N ALA A 136 0.03 -26.14 4.02
CA ALA A 136 0.59 -24.80 3.82
C ALA A 136 -0.49 -23.70 3.73
N ARG A 137 -1.72 -24.06 3.35
CA ARG A 137 -2.89 -23.17 3.41
C ARG A 137 -3.30 -22.89 4.85
N LYS A 138 -3.27 -23.90 5.73
CA LYS A 138 -3.62 -23.78 7.15
C LYS A 138 -2.62 -22.91 7.94
N ILE A 139 -1.31 -23.08 7.68
CA ILE A 139 -0.26 -22.25 8.31
C ILE A 139 -0.34 -20.80 7.84
N ARG A 140 -0.53 -20.57 6.54
CA ARG A 140 -0.79 -19.23 6.00
C ARG A 140 -1.99 -18.62 6.70
N ASN A 141 -3.14 -19.30 6.71
CA ASN A 141 -4.36 -18.77 7.34
C ASN A 141 -4.17 -18.36 8.82
N PHE A 142 -3.35 -19.08 9.59
CA PHE A 142 -3.04 -18.68 10.96
C PHE A 142 -2.24 -17.38 11.05
N ALA A 143 -1.13 -17.26 10.29
CA ALA A 143 -0.34 -16.03 10.22
C ALA A 143 -1.19 -14.84 9.72
N LEU A 144 -2.10 -15.10 8.78
CA LEU A 144 -3.00 -14.13 8.17
C LEU A 144 -4.03 -13.55 9.16
N THR A 145 -4.63 -14.39 10.02
CA THR A 145 -5.55 -13.88 11.06
C THR A 145 -4.85 -12.96 12.05
N LYS A 146 -3.56 -13.19 12.31
CA LYS A 146 -2.77 -12.34 13.21
C LYS A 146 -2.50 -10.97 12.58
N THR A 147 -2.03 -10.94 11.33
CA THR A 147 -1.79 -9.71 10.57
C THR A 147 -3.06 -8.87 10.44
N CYS A 148 -4.19 -9.52 10.13
CA CYS A 148 -5.48 -8.85 10.05
C CYS A 148 -5.91 -8.20 11.36
N LYS A 149 -5.81 -8.93 12.47
CA LYS A 149 -6.11 -8.40 13.81
C LYS A 149 -5.22 -7.22 14.17
N GLU A 150 -3.95 -7.24 13.76
CA GLU A 150 -3.02 -6.15 13.98
C GLU A 150 -3.44 -4.90 13.21
N VAL A 151 -3.77 -5.02 11.92
CA VAL A 151 -4.30 -3.89 11.12
C VAL A 151 -5.59 -3.36 11.73
N ASN A 152 -6.57 -4.22 12.05
CA ASN A 152 -7.81 -3.78 12.69
C ASN A 152 -7.56 -3.12 14.04
N SER A 153 -6.54 -3.54 14.79
CA SER A 153 -6.16 -2.87 16.05
C SER A 153 -5.55 -1.48 15.82
N LEU A 154 -4.81 -1.28 14.72
CA LEU A 154 -4.25 0.02 14.35
C LEU A 154 -5.31 0.99 13.82
N LEU A 155 -6.31 0.46 13.10
CA LEU A 155 -7.45 1.22 12.57
C LEU A 155 -8.54 1.47 13.62
N ARG A 156 -8.52 0.75 14.75
CA ARG A 156 -9.52 0.88 15.82
C ARG A 156 -9.46 2.30 16.40
N GLY A 157 -10.50 3.10 16.10
CA GLY A 157 -10.61 4.51 16.51
C GLY A 157 -10.65 5.50 15.35
N GLN A 158 -10.61 5.04 14.09
CA GLN A 158 -10.63 5.95 12.93
C GLN A 158 -11.99 6.06 12.22
N ASN A 159 -13.10 5.67 12.88
CA ASN A 159 -14.45 5.62 12.28
C ASN A 159 -14.56 4.79 10.98
N GLU A 160 -13.54 3.98 10.68
CA GLU A 160 -13.51 3.12 9.50
C GLU A 160 -14.23 1.80 9.78
N ALA A 161 -14.91 1.28 8.76
CA ALA A 161 -15.45 -0.08 8.80
C ALA A 161 -14.30 -1.09 9.01
N GLU A 162 -14.51 -2.04 9.92
CA GLU A 162 -13.56 -3.11 10.22
C GLU A 162 -13.09 -3.78 8.92
N VAL A 163 -11.78 -4.00 8.77
CA VAL A 163 -11.26 -4.72 7.61
C VAL A 163 -11.71 -6.17 7.71
N GLU A 164 -12.63 -6.55 6.84
CA GLU A 164 -12.97 -7.96 6.63
C GLU A 164 -11.86 -8.62 5.81
N CYS A 165 -10.97 -9.33 6.48
CA CYS A 165 -9.94 -10.12 5.81
C CYS A 165 -10.56 -11.40 5.25
N LYS A 166 -11.22 -11.28 4.11
CA LYS A 166 -11.61 -12.43 3.29
C LYS A 166 -10.34 -13.18 2.85
N ASN A 167 -10.48 -14.45 2.50
CA ASN A 167 -9.39 -15.31 2.00
C ASN A 167 -8.89 -14.88 0.60
N ASN A 168 -8.54 -13.61 0.42
CA ASN A 168 -8.02 -13.04 -0.80
C ASN A 168 -6.50 -12.91 -0.67
N VAL A 169 -5.76 -13.79 -1.32
CA VAL A 169 -4.29 -13.86 -1.23
C VAL A 169 -3.64 -12.52 -1.61
N LYS A 170 -4.15 -11.84 -2.64
CA LYS A 170 -3.62 -10.55 -3.11
C LYS A 170 -3.83 -9.43 -2.09
N PHE A 171 -5.00 -9.37 -1.45
CA PHE A 171 -5.25 -8.45 -0.34
C PHE A 171 -4.22 -8.63 0.78
N LEU A 172 -3.95 -9.88 1.11
CA LEU A 172 -3.09 -10.24 2.24
C LEU A 172 -1.61 -9.93 1.98
N GLU A 173 -1.13 -10.23 0.77
CA GLU A 173 0.22 -9.83 0.34
C GLU A 173 0.40 -8.31 0.38
N CYS A 174 -0.61 -7.56 -0.07
CA CYS A 174 -0.62 -6.10 -0.01
C CYS A 174 -0.56 -5.59 1.43
N ILE A 175 -1.33 -6.19 2.36
CA ILE A 175 -1.34 -5.80 3.77
C ILE A 175 0.00 -6.09 4.47
N GLU A 176 0.66 -7.21 4.18
CA GLU A 176 1.98 -7.50 4.77
C GLU A 176 3.02 -6.44 4.38
N VAL A 177 3.03 -6.03 3.11
CA VAL A 177 3.89 -4.94 2.61
C VAL A 177 3.53 -3.62 3.32
N THR A 178 2.23 -3.33 3.44
CA THR A 178 1.71 -2.12 4.09
C THR A 178 2.21 -1.96 5.53
N LEU A 179 2.16 -3.02 6.33
CA LEU A 179 2.60 -2.95 7.73
C LEU A 179 4.10 -2.68 7.84
N ASN A 180 4.91 -3.26 6.95
CA ASN A 180 6.35 -3.00 6.93
C ASN A 180 6.65 -1.55 6.51
N ALA A 181 5.96 -1.03 5.50
CA ALA A 181 6.08 0.36 5.07
C ALA A 181 5.65 1.33 6.18
N TYR A 182 4.48 1.12 6.80
CA TYR A 182 4.00 1.93 7.91
C TYR A 182 4.94 1.91 9.11
N ALA A 183 5.46 0.74 9.49
CA ALA A 183 6.44 0.62 10.56
C ALA A 183 7.74 1.41 10.27
N ALA A 184 8.20 1.41 9.02
CA ALA A 184 9.35 2.19 8.59
C ALA A 184 9.07 3.70 8.68
N VAL A 185 7.95 4.17 8.11
CA VAL A 185 7.54 5.59 8.19
C VAL A 185 7.39 6.04 9.63
N ARG A 186 6.76 5.24 10.50
CA ARG A 186 6.61 5.59 11.92
C ARG A 186 7.94 5.74 12.66
N SER A 187 8.95 4.98 12.25
CA SER A 187 10.27 4.96 12.89
C SER A 187 11.19 6.06 12.38
N VAL A 188 11.19 6.34 11.08
CA VAL A 188 12.13 7.27 10.42
C VAL A 188 11.46 8.61 10.08
N GLY A 189 10.14 8.65 10.00
CA GLY A 189 9.37 9.82 9.59
C GLY A 189 9.55 11.06 10.49
N SER A 190 10.04 10.92 11.72
CA SER A 190 10.39 12.09 12.54
C SER A 190 11.48 12.97 11.92
N PHE A 191 12.32 12.43 11.03
CA PHE A 191 13.35 13.19 10.31
C PHE A 191 12.80 13.97 9.11
N PHE A 192 11.66 13.55 8.59
CA PHE A 192 11.05 14.13 7.39
C PHE A 192 9.81 14.99 7.71
N TYR A 193 9.25 14.86 8.91
CA TYR A 193 8.13 15.67 9.36
C TYR A 193 8.57 17.13 9.52
N SER A 194 7.98 18.03 8.73
CA SER A 194 8.30 19.44 8.81
C SER A 194 7.54 20.13 9.94
N LYS A 195 8.27 20.89 10.75
CA LYS A 195 7.68 21.79 11.76
C LYS A 195 7.40 23.18 11.20
N ILE A 196 7.94 23.49 10.02
CA ILE A 196 7.75 24.77 9.33
C ILE A 196 6.96 24.46 8.07
N PRO A 197 5.79 25.06 7.85
CA PRO A 197 4.99 24.74 6.69
C PRO A 197 5.71 25.14 5.41
N GLU A 198 5.65 24.26 4.42
CA GLU A 198 6.19 24.51 3.09
C GLU A 198 5.44 25.64 2.36
N GLY A 199 6.10 26.32 1.44
CA GLY A 199 5.52 27.47 0.72
C GLY A 199 4.28 27.15 -0.13
N TYR A 200 4.06 25.88 -0.46
CA TYR A 200 2.88 25.44 -1.20
C TYR A 200 1.64 25.22 -0.31
N CYS A 201 1.77 25.31 1.01
CA CYS A 201 0.68 25.02 1.95
C CYS A 201 -0.47 26.03 1.95
N ASP A 202 -0.32 27.15 1.24
CA ASP A 202 -1.36 28.16 1.02
C ASP A 202 -2.20 27.91 -0.24
N LYS A 203 -1.89 26.86 -1.02
CA LYS A 203 -2.62 26.56 -2.25
C LYS A 203 -3.94 25.84 -1.95
N ASP A 204 -5.00 26.18 -2.69
CA ASP A 204 -6.37 25.72 -2.45
C ASP A 204 -6.60 24.20 -2.55
N PHE A 205 -5.70 23.46 -3.19
CA PHE A 205 -5.82 22.01 -3.29
C PHE A 205 -5.35 21.27 -2.02
N ILE A 206 -4.55 21.92 -1.16
CA ILE A 206 -3.92 21.29 0.00
C ILE A 206 -4.95 20.69 0.96
N PRO A 207 -6.06 21.35 1.32
CA PRO A 207 -7.09 20.76 2.15
C PRO A 207 -7.60 19.39 1.63
N ASN A 208 -7.62 19.16 0.32
CA ASN A 208 -8.05 17.88 -0.28
C ASN A 208 -7.00 16.76 -0.15
N CYS A 209 -5.76 17.10 0.21
CA CYS A 209 -4.66 16.16 0.45
C CYS A 209 -4.49 15.79 1.92
N LEU A 210 -5.11 16.55 2.83
CA LEU A 210 -4.97 16.37 4.26
C LEU A 210 -5.99 15.37 4.80
N PRO A 211 -5.67 14.66 5.91
CA PRO A 211 -6.65 13.82 6.57
C PRO A 211 -7.74 14.65 7.25
N ASP A 212 -8.98 14.18 7.15
CA ASP A 212 -10.08 14.68 7.96
C ASP A 212 -9.84 14.35 9.44
N ILE A 213 -9.46 15.35 10.22
CA ILE A 213 -9.50 15.23 11.68
C ILE A 213 -10.85 15.74 12.12
N LYS A 214 -11.84 14.84 12.26
CA LYS A 214 -13.04 15.17 13.03
C LYS A 214 -12.59 15.54 14.44
N ASN A 215 -12.93 16.75 14.87
CA ASN A 215 -12.48 17.42 16.09
C ASN A 215 -12.20 16.42 17.22
N LYS A 216 -10.94 16.40 17.68
CA LYS A 216 -10.52 15.66 18.88
C LYS A 216 -10.92 16.37 20.18
N ASP A 217 -11.68 17.47 20.08
CA ASP A 217 -11.92 18.41 21.19
C ASP A 217 -13.20 18.09 22.01
N ASP A 218 -13.90 16.98 21.73
CA ASP A 218 -15.12 16.58 22.46
C ASP A 218 -14.89 15.45 23.51
N ASN A 219 -13.69 15.31 24.10
CA ASN A 219 -13.46 14.34 25.19
C ASN A 219 -12.42 14.78 26.22
#